data_AF-A0A356CRE1-F1
#
_entry.id   AF-A0A356CRE1-F1
#
_cell.length_a   1.000
_cell.length_b   1.000
_cell.length_c   1.000
_cell.angle_alpha   90.00
_cell.angle_beta   90.00
_cell.angle_gamma   90.00
#
_symmetry.space_group_name_H-M   'P 1'
#
loop_
_entity.id
_entity.type
_entity.pdbx_description
1 polymer ?
#
loop_
_entity_poly.entity_id
_entity_poly.type
_entity_poly.pdbx_seq_one_letter_code
_entity_poly.pdbx_strand_id
1 'polypeptide(L)'
;MKKIIIILVILIVLVVGYYEWKKKDVDSTQIASPTWEFVLDESGEMPKTQVNVVWGEKKYDAGIYTGTCVQMAPESVDVELKEAISYSQCWFAGAGNQIAIFEDGGKLSIKSRTIEEESTTAQPFVLLLDL
;
A
#
# COMPACT_ATOMS: atom_id res chain seq x y z
N MET A 1 18.50 3.31 59.52
CA MET A 1 18.17 2.06 58.79
C MET A 1 16.80 2.11 58.10
N LYS A 2 15.68 2.42 58.80
CA LYS A 2 14.33 2.51 58.17
C LYS A 2 14.23 3.44 56.94
N LYS A 3 14.94 4.57 56.94
CA LYS A 3 14.94 5.51 55.81
C LYS A 3 15.63 4.95 54.54
N ILE A 4 16.61 4.06 54.71
CA ILE A 4 17.35 3.45 53.58
C ILE A 4 16.47 2.41 52.86
N ILE A 5 15.65 1.67 53.62
CA ILE A 5 14.73 0.66 53.07
C ILE A 5 13.66 1.33 52.19
N ILE A 6 13.14 2.49 52.61
CA ILE A 6 12.11 3.23 51.84
C ILE A 6 12.64 3.70 50.48
N ILE A 7 13.88 4.19 50.43
CA ILE A 7 14.50 4.67 49.18
C ILE A 7 14.69 3.52 48.18
N LEU A 8 15.10 2.35 48.67
CA LEU A 8 15.29 1.15 47.85
C LEU A 8 13.98 0.68 47.20
N VAL A 9 12.86 0.71 47.94
CA VAL A 9 11.55 0.31 47.43
C VAL A 9 11.06 1.26 46.32
N ILE A 10 11.24 2.56 46.50
CA ILE A 10 10.86 3.57 45.49
C ILE A 10 11.64 3.37 44.19
N LEU A 11 12.94 3.09 44.28
CA LEU A 11 13.79 2.81 43.12
C LEU A 11 13.31 1.57 42.35
N ILE A 12 12.91 0.51 43.04
CA ILE A 12 12.40 -0.71 42.39
C ILE A 12 11.08 -0.41 41.67
N VAL A 13 10.18 0.36 42.27
CA VAL A 13 8.89 0.73 41.65
C VAL A 13 9.12 1.59 40.39
N LEU A 14 10.06 2.53 40.44
CA LEU A 14 10.42 3.35 39.27
C LEU A 14 11.01 2.53 38.13
N VAL A 15 11.90 1.58 38.45
CA VAL A 15 12.49 0.68 37.44
C VAL A 15 11.42 -0.22 36.82
N VAL A 16 10.56 -0.84 37.63
CA VAL A 16 9.47 -1.69 37.12
C VAL A 16 8.48 -0.87 36.28
N GLY A 17 8.08 0.32 36.75
CA GLY A 17 7.21 1.22 35.99
C GLY A 17 7.83 1.65 34.66
N TYR A 18 9.15 1.91 34.63
CA TYR A 18 9.88 2.21 33.40
C TYR A 18 9.89 1.01 32.43
N TYR A 19 10.08 -0.21 32.94
CA TYR A 19 10.08 -1.43 32.12
C TYR A 19 8.70 -1.75 31.53
N GLU A 20 7.62 -1.56 32.29
CA GLU A 20 6.25 -1.72 31.80
C GLU A 20 5.86 -0.66 30.77
N TRP A 21 6.33 0.58 30.96
CA TRP A 21 6.08 1.65 29.98
C TRP A 21 6.78 1.38 28.65
N LYS A 22 8.03 0.90 28.67
CA LYS A 22 8.79 0.59 27.44
C LYS A 22 8.24 -0.60 26.65
N LYS A 23 7.43 -1.48 27.26
CA LYS A 23 6.83 -2.64 26.57
C LYS A 23 5.60 -2.28 25.73
N LYS A 24 5.04 -1.08 25.86
CA LYS A 24 3.78 -0.70 25.20
C LYS A 24 3.89 -0.24 23.75
N ASP A 25 5.09 -0.11 23.17
CA ASP A 25 5.27 0.50 21.85
C ASP A 25 5.67 -0.46 20.72
N VAL A 26 5.34 -1.75 20.80
CA VAL A 26 5.51 -2.66 19.65
C VAL A 26 4.28 -3.56 19.52
N ASP A 27 3.11 -2.96 19.39
CA ASP A 27 2.08 -3.60 18.59
C ASP A 27 2.57 -3.50 17.15
N SER A 28 3.31 -4.52 16.72
CA SER A 28 3.62 -4.75 15.32
C SER A 28 2.29 -5.03 14.64
N THR A 29 1.55 -3.95 14.39
CA THR A 29 0.51 -3.92 13.39
C THR A 29 1.25 -4.33 12.13
N GLN A 30 1.17 -5.61 11.77
CA GLN A 30 1.53 -6.05 10.43
C GLN A 30 0.64 -5.22 9.52
N ILE A 31 1.19 -4.14 8.99
CA ILE A 31 0.55 -3.35 7.96
C ILE A 31 0.35 -4.36 6.84
N ALA A 32 -0.89 -4.81 6.66
CA ALA A 32 -1.22 -5.80 5.66
C ALA A 32 -0.77 -5.24 4.31
N SER A 33 0.16 -5.90 3.64
CA SER A 33 0.63 -5.44 2.34
C SER A 33 -0.54 -5.47 1.34
N PRO A 34 -0.71 -4.44 0.50
CA PRO A 34 -1.73 -4.44 -0.54
C PRO A 34 -1.53 -5.61 -1.50
N THR A 35 -2.59 -6.34 -1.77
CA THR A 35 -2.65 -7.39 -2.78
C THR A 35 -3.55 -6.95 -3.92
N TRP A 36 -3.18 -7.29 -5.16
CA TRP A 36 -4.00 -7.00 -6.33
C TRP A 36 -4.91 -8.17 -6.66
N GLU A 37 -6.16 -7.87 -7.01
CA GLU A 37 -7.12 -8.84 -7.54
C GLU A 37 -7.58 -8.39 -8.91
N PHE A 38 -7.46 -9.28 -9.89
CA PHE A 38 -7.77 -9.01 -11.29
C PHE A 38 -8.94 -9.90 -11.75
N VAL A 39 -9.98 -9.28 -12.27
CA VAL A 39 -11.12 -9.99 -12.87
C VAL A 39 -11.18 -9.63 -14.34
N LEU A 40 -10.76 -10.57 -15.19
CA LEU A 40 -10.73 -10.42 -16.65
C LEU A 40 -12.10 -10.71 -17.26
N ASP A 41 -12.55 -9.81 -18.12
CA ASP A 41 -13.74 -9.91 -18.96
C ASP A 41 -13.31 -9.92 -20.45
N GLU A 42 -13.48 -11.09 -21.08
CA GLU A 42 -13.15 -11.33 -22.49
C GLU A 42 -14.40 -11.27 -23.40
N SER A 43 -15.53 -10.74 -22.91
CA SER A 43 -16.79 -10.73 -23.68
C SER A 43 -16.81 -9.77 -24.87
N GLY A 44 -15.85 -8.84 -24.97
CA GLY A 44 -15.75 -7.84 -26.03
C GLY A 44 -14.55 -8.03 -26.97
N GLU A 45 -14.48 -7.20 -28.01
CA GLU A 45 -13.33 -7.16 -28.94
C GLU A 45 -12.02 -6.72 -28.26
N MET A 46 -12.15 -5.94 -27.17
CA MET A 46 -11.04 -5.55 -26.31
C MET A 46 -11.28 -6.12 -24.91
N PRO A 47 -10.40 -6.99 -24.39
CA PRO A 47 -10.54 -7.52 -23.05
C PRO A 47 -10.45 -6.39 -22.04
N LYS A 48 -11.24 -6.47 -20.97
CA LYS A 48 -11.22 -5.51 -19.87
C LYS A 48 -10.92 -6.24 -18.58
N THR A 49 -10.08 -5.66 -17.73
CA THR A 49 -9.80 -6.18 -16.40
C THR A 49 -10.28 -5.19 -15.36
N GLN A 50 -11.18 -5.65 -14.49
CA GLN A 50 -11.50 -4.95 -13.25
C GLN A 50 -10.33 -5.17 -12.28
N VAL A 51 -9.71 -4.09 -11.85
CA VAL A 51 -8.59 -4.10 -10.91
C VAL A 51 -9.12 -3.71 -9.54
N ASN A 52 -8.79 -4.51 -8.54
CA ASN A 52 -9.12 -4.21 -7.15
C ASN A 52 -7.88 -4.30 -6.29
N VAL A 53 -7.83 -3.46 -5.26
CA VAL A 53 -6.82 -3.51 -4.21
C VAL A 53 -7.45 -4.14 -2.99
N VAL A 54 -6.87 -5.23 -2.52
CA VAL A 54 -7.22 -5.88 -1.26
C VAL A 54 -6.21 -5.42 -0.21
N TRP A 55 -6.70 -4.81 0.86
CA TRP A 55 -5.89 -4.37 1.99
C TRP A 55 -6.54 -4.82 3.30
N GLY A 56 -5.89 -5.74 3.98
CA GLY A 56 -6.51 -6.45 5.11
C GLY A 56 -7.77 -7.18 4.65
N GLU A 57 -8.92 -6.84 5.24
CA GLU A 57 -10.23 -7.43 4.91
C GLU A 57 -11.06 -6.57 3.94
N LYS A 58 -10.56 -5.39 3.56
CA LYS A 58 -11.28 -4.46 2.68
C LYS A 58 -10.81 -4.62 1.23
N LYS A 59 -11.76 -4.47 0.30
CA LYS A 59 -11.53 -4.46 -1.14
C LYS A 59 -11.91 -3.09 -1.69
N TYR A 60 -11.01 -2.51 -2.47
CA TYR A 60 -11.17 -1.19 -3.06
C TYR A 60 -11.11 -1.29 -4.58
N ASP A 61 -12.03 -0.61 -5.25
CA ASP A 61 -12.04 -0.50 -6.70
C ASP A 61 -10.90 0.42 -7.15
N ALA A 62 -10.00 -0.09 -7.98
CA ALA A 62 -8.90 0.68 -8.58
C ALA A 62 -9.19 1.11 -10.02
N GLY A 63 -10.33 0.69 -10.58
CA GLY A 63 -10.78 0.97 -11.93
C GLY A 63 -10.84 -0.26 -12.84
N ILE A 64 -11.36 -0.03 -14.05
CA ILE A 64 -11.41 -1.00 -15.14
C ILE A 64 -10.43 -0.55 -16.21
N TYR A 65 -9.54 -1.46 -16.62
CA TYR A 65 -8.49 -1.18 -17.58
C TYR A 65 -8.58 -2.13 -18.76
N THR A 66 -8.17 -1.67 -19.94
CA THR A 66 -8.12 -2.54 -21.12
C THR A 66 -6.90 -3.47 -21.02
N GLY A 67 -7.09 -4.74 -21.35
CA GLY A 67 -6.03 -5.74 -21.40
C GLY A 67 -5.95 -6.64 -20.18
N THR A 68 -4.84 -7.38 -20.12
CA THR A 68 -4.51 -8.27 -19.01
C THR A 68 -3.63 -7.52 -18.02
N CYS A 69 -3.96 -7.62 -16.73
CA CYS A 69 -3.20 -6.97 -15.66
C CYS A 69 -2.33 -7.95 -14.89
N VAL A 70 -1.16 -7.48 -14.47
CA VAL A 70 -0.21 -8.23 -13.62
C VAL A 70 0.28 -7.33 -12.49
N GLN A 71 0.65 -7.94 -11.36
CA GLN A 71 1.39 -7.24 -10.32
C GLN A 71 2.85 -7.10 -10.75
N MET A 72 3.39 -5.90 -10.62
CA MET A 72 4.76 -5.58 -11.01
C MET A 72 5.67 -5.58 -9.78
N ALA A 73 6.90 -6.05 -9.98
CA ALA A 73 7.95 -5.90 -8.98
C ALA A 73 8.51 -4.46 -9.02
N PRO A 74 8.87 -3.86 -7.87
CA PRO A 74 9.28 -2.46 -7.78
C PRO A 74 10.47 -2.08 -8.67
N GLU A 75 11.35 -3.04 -8.98
CA GLU A 75 12.50 -2.86 -9.87
C GLU A 75 12.11 -2.65 -11.35
N SER A 76 10.90 -3.03 -11.73
CA SER A 76 10.43 -3.00 -13.13
C SER A 76 9.57 -1.76 -13.43
N VAL A 77 9.58 -0.77 -12.54
CA VAL A 77 8.70 0.40 -12.60
C VAL A 77 9.48 1.67 -12.88
N ASP A 78 8.84 2.59 -13.61
CA ASP A 78 9.36 3.93 -13.86
C ASP A 78 9.70 4.69 -12.58
N VAL A 79 10.70 5.57 -12.71
CA VAL A 79 11.27 6.36 -11.59
C VAL A 79 10.20 7.16 -10.86
N GLU A 80 9.20 7.68 -11.56
CA GLU A 80 8.13 8.53 -11.01
C GLU A 80 7.17 7.77 -10.08
N LEU A 81 7.09 6.45 -10.18
CA LEU A 81 6.24 5.66 -9.32
C LEU A 81 7.02 4.98 -8.19
N LYS A 82 8.36 5.09 -8.13
CA LYS A 82 9.21 4.35 -7.16
C LYS A 82 8.86 4.54 -5.68
N GLU A 83 8.17 5.61 -5.34
CA GLU A 83 7.70 5.89 -3.97
C GLU A 83 6.41 5.12 -3.61
N ALA A 84 5.78 4.46 -4.58
CA ALA A 84 4.64 3.61 -4.33
C ALA A 84 5.06 2.31 -3.63
N ILE A 85 4.13 1.80 -2.83
CA ILE A 85 4.31 0.59 -2.04
C ILE A 85 3.90 -0.68 -2.79
N SER A 86 3.12 -0.54 -3.88
CA SER A 86 2.74 -1.66 -4.74
C SER A 86 2.27 -1.20 -6.11
N TYR A 87 2.42 -2.08 -7.10
CA TYR A 87 2.33 -1.75 -8.51
C TYR A 87 1.59 -2.82 -9.30
N SER A 88 0.81 -2.40 -10.28
CA SER A 88 0.22 -3.26 -11.29
C SER A 88 0.34 -2.61 -12.67
N GLN A 89 0.44 -3.43 -13.71
CA GLN A 89 0.41 -2.98 -15.09
C GLN A 89 -0.62 -3.78 -15.88
N CYS A 90 -1.46 -3.09 -16.61
CA CYS A 90 -2.41 -3.65 -17.57
C CYS A 90 -1.89 -3.38 -18.99
N TRP A 91 -1.96 -4.36 -19.88
CA TRP A 91 -1.44 -4.22 -21.25
C TRP A 91 -2.37 -4.84 -22.29
N PHE A 92 -2.57 -4.11 -23.40
CA PHE A 92 -3.29 -4.58 -24.58
C PHE A 92 -2.72 -3.93 -25.84
N ALA A 93 -2.40 -4.75 -26.84
CA ALA A 93 -2.03 -4.30 -28.19
C ALA A 93 -0.94 -3.21 -28.26
N GLY A 94 0.04 -3.23 -27.35
CA GLY A 94 1.17 -2.27 -27.35
C GLY A 94 0.94 -1.01 -26.50
N ALA A 95 -0.26 -0.85 -25.93
CA ALA A 95 -0.56 0.20 -24.97
C ALA A 95 -0.92 -0.41 -23.62
N GLY A 96 -0.83 0.39 -22.56
CA GLY A 96 -1.15 -0.10 -21.24
C GLY A 96 -1.40 0.98 -20.21
N ASN A 97 -1.68 0.53 -19.00
CA ASN A 97 -1.83 1.38 -17.84
C ASN A 97 -0.94 0.86 -16.72
N GLN A 98 -0.16 1.73 -16.10
CA GLN A 98 0.51 1.44 -14.84
C GLN A 98 -0.33 2.02 -13.70
N ILE A 99 -0.52 1.23 -12.66
CA ILE A 99 -1.34 1.54 -11.49
C ILE A 99 -0.45 1.34 -10.27
N ALA A 100 -0.44 2.31 -9.36
CA ALA A 100 0.44 2.32 -8.22
C ALA A 100 -0.32 2.80 -6.97
N ILE A 101 0.02 2.20 -5.83
CA ILE A 101 -0.55 2.56 -4.52
C ILE A 101 0.50 3.33 -3.74
N PHE A 102 0.15 4.50 -3.25
CA PHE A 102 0.99 5.34 -2.41
C PHE A 102 0.39 5.42 -1.01
N GLU A 103 1.25 5.43 0.00
CA GLU A 103 0.86 5.67 1.39
C GLU A 103 1.46 7.00 1.85
N ASP A 104 0.61 7.92 2.29
CA ASP A 104 1.02 9.21 2.86
C ASP A 104 0.27 9.45 4.18
N GLY A 105 0.98 9.40 5.29
CA GLY A 105 0.43 9.70 6.61
C GLY A 105 -0.77 8.83 7.03
N GLY A 106 -0.79 7.55 6.62
CA GLY A 106 -1.90 6.63 6.90
C GLY A 106 -3.11 6.79 5.98
N LYS A 107 -2.97 7.53 4.87
CA LYS A 107 -3.92 7.55 3.76
C LYS A 107 -3.35 6.83 2.57
N LEU A 108 -4.16 6.00 1.93
CA LEU A 108 -3.77 5.37 0.68
C LEU A 108 -4.31 6.17 -0.49
N SER A 109 -3.47 6.33 -1.51
CA SER A 109 -3.88 6.89 -2.78
C SER A 109 -3.50 5.96 -3.92
N ILE A 110 -4.48 5.64 -4.78
CA ILE A 110 -4.24 4.90 -6.01
C ILE A 110 -4.01 5.92 -7.12
N LYS A 111 -2.91 5.79 -7.85
CA LYS A 111 -2.61 6.58 -9.05
C LYS A 111 -2.44 5.68 -10.26
N SER A 112 -3.02 6.08 -11.39
CA SER A 112 -2.85 5.41 -12.67
C SER A 112 -2.22 6.35 -13.70
N ARG A 113 -1.41 5.79 -14.61
CA ARG A 113 -0.93 6.45 -15.82
C ARG A 113 -1.16 5.56 -17.04
N THR A 114 -1.36 6.17 -18.20
CA THR A 114 -1.33 5.47 -19.49
C THR A 114 0.11 5.40 -20.01
N ILE A 115 0.45 4.28 -20.63
CA ILE A 115 1.70 4.05 -21.35
C ILE A 115 1.32 3.86 -22.81
N GLU A 116 1.73 4.80 -23.64
CA GLU A 116 1.70 4.69 -25.09
C GLU A 116 3.13 4.66 -25.60
N GLU A 117 3.39 3.91 -26.68
CA GLU A 117 4.74 3.78 -27.25
C GLU A 117 5.36 5.11 -27.70
N GLU A 118 4.56 6.17 -27.92
CA GLU A 118 5.05 7.45 -28.46
C GLU A 118 4.52 8.72 -27.77
N SER A 119 3.79 8.66 -26.64
CA SER A 119 3.28 9.88 -25.99
C SER A 119 3.36 9.85 -24.46
N THR A 120 4.08 10.81 -23.90
CA THR A 120 4.25 11.02 -22.45
C THR A 120 3.17 11.95 -21.93
N THR A 121 1.89 11.59 -22.09
CA THR A 121 0.79 12.43 -21.57
C THR A 121 0.01 11.67 -20.51
N ALA A 122 0.46 11.82 -19.26
CA ALA A 122 -0.16 11.22 -18.09
C ALA A 122 -1.32 12.10 -17.59
N GLN A 123 -2.51 11.51 -17.40
CA GLN A 123 -3.54 12.07 -16.53
C GLN A 123 -3.61 11.23 -15.26
N PRO A 124 -3.12 11.73 -14.11
CA PRO A 124 -3.25 11.01 -12.86
C PRO A 124 -4.69 11.08 -12.36
N PHE A 125 -5.32 9.92 -12.16
CA PHE A 125 -6.50 9.81 -11.32
C PHE A 125 -6.05 9.45 -9.90
N VAL A 126 -6.59 10.11 -8.88
CA VAL A 126 -6.24 9.89 -7.48
C VAL A 126 -7.49 9.42 -6.74
N LEU A 127 -7.50 8.16 -6.31
CA LEU A 127 -8.52 7.63 -5.42
C LEU A 127 -7.97 7.63 -4.00
N LEU A 128 -8.56 8.44 -3.10
CA LEU A 128 -8.21 8.46 -1.69
C LEU A 128 -8.99 7.37 -0.96
N LEU A 129 -8.29 6.50 -0.24
CA LEU A 129 -8.88 5.47 0.61
C LEU A 129 -8.69 5.86 2.08
N ASP A 130 -9.78 5.92 2.82
CA ASP A 130 -9.77 6.06 4.27
C ASP A 130 -9.56 4.66 4.89
N LEU A 131 -8.40 4.46 5.51
CA LEU A 131 -8.01 3.22 6.18
C LEU A 131 -8.84 2.97 7.45
#